data_AF-A0A931RC78-F1
#
_entry.id   AF-A0A931RC78-F1
#
_cell.length_a   1.000
_cell.length_b   1.000
_cell.length_c   1.000
_cell.angle_alpha   90.00
_cell.angle_beta   90.00
_cell.angle_gamma   90.00
#
_symmetry.space_group_name_H-M   'P 1'
#
loop_
_entity.id
_entity.type
_entity.pdbx_description
1 polymer ?
#
loop_
_entity_poly.entity_id
_entity_poly.type
_entity_poly.pdbx_seq_one_letter_code
_entity_poly.pdbx_strand_id
1 'polypeptide(L)'
;MDLGALGVYACLFMGLYFEVFLLISFFEKRPSQKTAHGPRRFPAVSIIVPCYNEERTIAATVQSLLALEYQKKKLNIVVVDEKVYRPRNLLEHMQAVEYIFGVFFKKMFDNLASISVLPGPFSLYRREVFQKVGTFRHAHNTEDMEMAFRMHAHGLKIANAHTAYVHTTVPKTLRTLLTQRVRWSQGYLQNSLDYRYMYGNLRFGHFGMFTLPFGLAAFAAGLYLAGYMLYHVATTLGARTLTLWATGIPLRPPALPTEWFFLNTSMMLFLTVAVFLMTLAAIILGARIAQARLSAKSLAIYFVLFGFVAPLWLLRAVWNTARVRESVWR
;
A
#
# COMPACT_ATOMS: atom_id res chain seq x y z
N MET A 1 9.34 27.39 -16.64
CA MET A 1 9.53 26.20 -15.78
C MET A 1 10.26 25.16 -16.59
N ASP A 2 11.19 24.42 -15.99
CA ASP A 2 11.79 23.24 -16.64
C ASP A 2 10.74 22.12 -16.79
N LEU A 3 10.89 21.29 -17.82
CA LEU A 3 10.00 20.16 -18.12
C LEU A 3 9.99 19.16 -16.95
N GLY A 4 11.15 18.97 -16.31
CA GLY A 4 11.29 18.15 -15.11
C GLY A 4 10.42 18.64 -13.94
N ALA A 5 10.43 19.94 -13.68
CA ALA A 5 9.60 20.55 -12.63
C ALA A 5 8.10 20.39 -12.93
N LEU A 6 7.68 20.54 -14.20
CA LEU A 6 6.28 20.36 -14.61
C LEU A 6 5.78 18.93 -14.36
N GLY A 7 6.61 17.91 -14.60
CA GLY A 7 6.27 16.53 -14.25
C GLY A 7 6.12 16.29 -12.74
N VAL A 8 6.90 16.97 -11.89
CA VAL A 8 6.73 16.92 -10.42
C VAL A 8 5.40 17.54 -10.02
N TYR A 9 5.05 18.71 -10.58
CA TYR A 9 3.74 19.34 -10.37
C TYR A 9 2.60 18.41 -10.74
N ALA A 10 2.68 17.72 -11.89
CA ALA A 10 1.67 16.76 -12.32
C ALA A 10 1.55 15.57 -11.34
N CYS A 11 2.66 15.03 -10.85
CA CYS A 11 2.68 13.95 -9.87
C CYS A 11 2.05 14.37 -8.52
N LEU A 12 2.41 15.55 -8.00
CA LEU A 12 1.85 16.08 -6.75
C LEU A 12 0.36 16.39 -6.87
N PHE A 13 -0.06 17.02 -7.97
CA PHE A 13 -1.47 17.33 -8.22
C PHE A 13 -2.33 16.06 -8.36
N MET A 14 -1.84 15.05 -9.10
CA MET A 14 -2.50 13.76 -9.24
C MET A 14 -2.62 13.02 -7.89
N GLY A 15 -1.55 13.05 -7.08
CA GLY A 15 -1.55 12.48 -5.73
C GLY A 15 -2.57 13.17 -4.83
N LEU A 16 -2.55 14.50 -4.77
CA LEU A 16 -3.49 15.31 -3.98
C LEU A 16 -4.94 15.07 -4.40
N TYR A 17 -5.22 15.08 -5.71
CA TYR A 17 -6.57 14.80 -6.25
C TYR A 17 -7.08 13.44 -5.79
N PHE A 18 -6.23 12.40 -5.82
CA PHE A 18 -6.62 11.07 -5.39
C PHE A 18 -6.78 10.94 -3.88
N GLU A 19 -5.91 11.54 -3.08
CA GLU A 19 -6.09 11.58 -1.62
C GLU A 19 -7.40 12.29 -1.26
N VAL A 20 -7.75 13.40 -1.91
CA VAL A 20 -9.05 14.07 -1.75
C VAL A 20 -10.22 13.18 -2.18
N PHE A 21 -10.15 12.53 -3.34
CA PHE A 21 -11.18 11.60 -3.81
C PHE A 21 -11.41 10.45 -2.83
N LEU A 22 -10.35 9.86 -2.30
CA LEU A 22 -10.42 8.83 -1.27
C LEU A 22 -11.02 9.37 0.04
N LEU A 23 -10.65 10.58 0.46
CA LEU A 23 -11.18 11.20 1.68
C LEU A 23 -12.68 11.54 1.53
N ILE A 24 -13.14 11.91 0.33
CA ILE A 24 -14.58 11.99 0.00
C ILE A 24 -15.22 10.62 0.14
N SER A 25 -14.61 9.55 -0.42
CA SER A 25 -15.13 8.18 -0.29
C SER A 25 -15.15 7.65 1.16
N PHE A 26 -14.34 8.21 2.07
CA PHE A 26 -14.42 7.91 3.51
C PHE A 26 -15.72 8.45 4.14
N PHE A 27 -16.07 9.70 3.82
CA PHE A 27 -17.28 10.36 4.30
C PHE A 27 -18.54 9.93 3.57
N GLU A 28 -18.40 9.49 2.31
CA GLU A 28 -19.46 8.84 1.56
C GLU A 28 -19.84 7.54 2.28
N LYS A 29 -20.85 7.65 3.14
CA LYS A 29 -21.55 6.49 3.67
C LYS A 29 -22.13 5.75 2.49
N ARG A 30 -21.42 4.72 2.02
CA ARG A 30 -22.05 3.59 1.39
C ARG A 30 -23.26 3.26 2.27
N PRO A 31 -24.49 3.21 1.73
CA PRO A 31 -25.61 2.72 2.52
C PRO A 31 -25.13 1.39 3.09
N SER A 32 -25.14 1.28 4.42
CA SER A 32 -24.84 0.01 5.10
C SER A 32 -25.58 -1.05 4.29
N GLN A 33 -24.88 -2.10 3.86
CA GLN A 33 -25.61 -3.25 3.35
C GLN A 33 -26.54 -3.64 4.50
N LYS A 34 -27.82 -3.26 4.39
CA LYS A 34 -28.89 -3.73 5.28
C LYS A 34 -28.65 -5.22 5.31
N THR A 35 -28.17 -5.72 6.43
CA THR A 35 -27.51 -7.03 6.49
C THR A 35 -28.49 -8.02 5.89
N ALA A 36 -28.21 -8.47 4.66
CA ALA A 36 -29.21 -9.08 3.81
C ALA A 36 -29.75 -10.28 4.58
N HIS A 37 -31.01 -10.18 5.03
CA HIS A 37 -31.51 -10.75 6.29
C HIS A 37 -30.63 -11.91 6.76
N GLY A 38 -29.76 -11.63 7.76
CA GLY A 38 -28.65 -12.50 8.14
C GLY A 38 -29.05 -13.97 8.03
N PRO A 39 -28.37 -14.75 7.16
CA PRO A 39 -29.02 -15.80 6.39
C PRO A 39 -29.80 -16.74 7.30
N ARG A 40 -31.08 -17.02 6.95
CA ARG A 40 -32.00 -17.86 7.75
C ARG A 40 -31.35 -19.16 8.27
N ARG A 41 -30.34 -19.68 7.55
CA ARG A 41 -29.31 -20.57 8.11
C ARG A 41 -27.91 -19.98 7.93
N PHE A 42 -27.22 -19.78 9.05
CA PHE A 42 -25.75 -19.71 9.08
C PHE A 42 -25.17 -21.10 8.74
N PRO A 43 -24.29 -21.23 7.73
CA PRO A 43 -23.58 -22.48 7.44
C PRO A 43 -22.54 -22.81 8.53
N ALA A 44 -22.05 -24.05 8.55
CA ALA A 44 -20.81 -24.35 9.25
C ALA A 44 -19.64 -23.72 8.49
N VAL A 45 -18.77 -22.99 9.19
CA VAL A 45 -17.61 -22.30 8.61
C VAL A 45 -16.37 -22.80 9.33
N SER A 46 -15.46 -23.39 8.55
CA SER A 46 -14.08 -23.64 8.99
C SER A 46 -13.20 -22.51 8.51
N ILE A 47 -12.74 -21.70 9.45
CA ILE A 47 -11.76 -20.64 9.23
C ILE A 47 -10.38 -21.29 9.23
N ILE A 48 -9.70 -21.26 8.08
CA ILE A 48 -8.29 -21.62 7.97
C ILE A 48 -7.51 -20.32 7.71
N VAL A 49 -6.78 -19.89 8.72
CA VAL A 49 -5.71 -18.88 8.61
C VAL A 49 -4.44 -19.65 8.03
N PRO A 50 -3.37 -19.07 7.42
CA PRO A 50 -2.01 -19.69 7.14
C PRO A 50 -0.73 -19.18 7.97
N CYS A 51 -0.07 -19.98 8.88
CA CYS A 51 1.03 -19.66 9.90
C CYS A 51 2.47 -19.89 9.43
N TYR A 52 3.40 -18.99 9.77
CA TYR A 52 4.83 -19.29 9.82
C TYR A 52 5.67 -18.33 10.72
N ASN A 53 6.14 -18.83 11.89
CA ASN A 53 6.90 -18.08 12.93
C ASN A 53 6.08 -17.07 13.77
N GLU A 54 4.96 -17.54 14.29
CA GLU A 54 3.83 -16.78 14.86
C GLU A 54 3.67 -16.82 16.38
N GLU A 55 4.64 -17.38 17.10
CA GLU A 55 4.55 -17.70 18.53
C GLU A 55 4.08 -16.52 19.41
N ARG A 56 4.43 -15.28 19.03
CA ARG A 56 4.17 -14.05 19.82
C ARG A 56 2.81 -13.42 19.58
N THR A 57 2.06 -13.96 18.62
CA THR A 57 1.05 -13.22 17.85
C THR A 57 -0.20 -14.05 17.62
N ILE A 58 -0.02 -15.37 17.49
CA ILE A 58 -1.07 -16.38 17.39
C ILE A 58 -2.18 -16.22 18.43
N ALA A 59 -1.83 -15.97 19.71
CA ALA A 59 -2.81 -15.85 20.78
C ALA A 59 -3.80 -14.67 20.57
N ALA A 60 -3.31 -13.54 20.08
CA ALA A 60 -4.15 -12.37 19.80
C ALA A 60 -5.01 -12.58 18.54
N THR A 61 -4.46 -13.23 17.51
CA THR A 61 -5.22 -13.70 16.34
C THR A 61 -6.40 -14.59 16.76
N VAL A 62 -6.16 -15.61 17.60
CA VAL A 62 -7.21 -16.50 18.12
C VAL A 62 -8.27 -15.73 18.87
N GLN A 63 -7.88 -14.81 19.76
CA GLN A 63 -8.85 -14.00 20.52
C GLN A 63 -9.71 -13.12 19.59
N SER A 64 -9.13 -12.52 18.54
CA SER A 64 -9.92 -11.77 17.55
C SER A 64 -10.89 -12.64 16.75
N LEU A 65 -10.56 -13.91 16.50
CA LEU A 65 -11.44 -14.85 15.79
C LEU A 65 -12.52 -15.43 16.70
N LEU A 66 -12.23 -15.64 17.99
CA LEU A 66 -13.21 -16.03 19.01
C LEU A 66 -14.19 -14.89 19.35
N ALA A 67 -13.80 -13.63 19.13
CA ALA A 67 -14.64 -12.46 19.30
C ALA A 67 -15.63 -12.22 18.14
N LEU A 68 -15.62 -13.06 17.09
CA LEU A 68 -16.60 -12.97 16.01
C LEU A 68 -18.01 -13.32 16.50
N GLU A 69 -18.99 -12.47 16.19
CA GLU A 69 -20.42 -12.69 16.46
C GLU A 69 -21.04 -13.74 15.52
N TYR A 70 -20.49 -14.96 15.52
CA TYR A 70 -20.98 -16.12 14.77
C TYR A 70 -21.58 -17.18 15.70
N GLN A 71 -22.43 -18.06 15.16
CA GLN A 71 -22.99 -19.17 15.94
C GLN A 71 -21.87 -20.12 16.42
N LYS A 72 -21.50 -20.05 17.70
CA LYS A 72 -20.35 -20.77 18.28
C LYS A 72 -20.32 -22.28 17.99
N LYS A 73 -21.47 -22.94 17.85
CA LYS A 73 -21.61 -24.37 17.47
C LYS A 73 -21.33 -24.66 15.97
N LYS A 74 -20.96 -23.66 15.17
CA LYS A 74 -20.77 -23.75 13.71
C LYS A 74 -19.46 -23.09 13.23
N LEU A 75 -18.59 -22.70 14.17
CA LEU A 75 -17.34 -22.02 13.90
C LEU A 75 -16.19 -22.96 14.27
N ASN A 76 -15.46 -23.44 13.28
CA ASN A 76 -14.19 -24.14 13.50
C ASN A 76 -13.06 -23.17 13.15
N ILE A 77 -12.04 -23.05 14.01
CA ILE A 77 -10.89 -22.18 13.77
C ILE A 77 -9.64 -23.05 13.71
N VAL A 78 -8.94 -22.98 12.58
CA VAL A 78 -7.63 -23.57 12.32
C VAL A 78 -6.68 -22.38 12.13
N VAL A 79 -5.73 -22.20 13.06
CA VAL A 79 -5.08 -20.87 13.31
C VAL A 79 -3.62 -20.80 12.93
N VAL A 80 -3.30 -19.76 12.15
CA VAL A 80 -2.21 -19.82 11.21
C VAL A 80 -1.96 -18.34 10.60
N ASP A 81 -1.02 -17.44 11.02
CA ASP A 81 -0.52 -16.04 10.55
C ASP A 81 -1.30 -14.76 10.06
N GLU A 82 -0.75 -13.57 10.47
CA GLU A 82 -0.46 -12.22 9.87
C GLU A 82 -1.14 -10.76 10.18
N LYS A 83 -0.47 -9.84 10.97
CA LYS A 83 -0.27 -8.31 11.13
C LYS A 83 0.87 -7.91 12.15
N VAL A 84 1.77 -6.98 11.80
CA VAL A 84 2.96 -6.54 12.58
C VAL A 84 2.84 -6.43 14.12
N TYR A 85 3.67 -7.17 14.88
CA TYR A 85 3.75 -7.09 16.36
C TYR A 85 5.03 -6.43 16.89
N ARG A 86 4.85 -5.34 17.66
CA ARG A 86 5.87 -4.58 18.42
C ARG A 86 7.18 -4.28 17.64
N PRO A 87 7.22 -3.23 16.80
CA PRO A 87 8.44 -2.83 16.10
C PRO A 87 9.55 -2.45 17.09
N ARG A 88 10.79 -2.87 16.80
CA ARG A 88 11.98 -2.60 17.63
C ARG A 88 13.02 -1.75 16.90
N ASN A 89 13.21 -1.97 15.60
CA ASN A 89 14.19 -1.26 14.77
C ASN A 89 13.53 -0.20 13.84
N LEU A 90 14.35 0.62 13.18
CA LEU A 90 13.88 1.71 12.32
C LEU A 90 13.02 1.22 11.13
N LEU A 91 13.40 0.11 10.49
CA LEU A 91 12.64 -0.47 9.38
C LEU A 91 11.29 -1.03 9.85
N GLU A 92 11.23 -1.61 11.04
CA GLU A 92 9.97 -2.09 11.64
C GLU A 92 9.05 -0.90 12.01
N HIS A 93 9.61 0.22 12.50
CA HIS A 93 8.86 1.45 12.76
C HIS A 93 8.29 2.09 11.47
N MET A 94 9.09 2.13 10.39
CA MET A 94 8.64 2.59 9.07
C MET A 94 7.48 1.72 8.55
N GLN A 95 7.65 0.40 8.58
CA GLN A 95 6.62 -0.55 8.13
C GLN A 95 5.36 -0.48 8.99
N ALA A 96 5.46 -0.25 10.30
CA ALA A 96 4.27 -0.10 11.14
C ALA A 96 3.36 1.06 10.69
N VAL A 97 3.94 2.18 10.24
CA VAL A 97 3.17 3.30 9.66
C VAL A 97 2.63 2.95 8.27
N GLU A 98 3.44 2.30 7.41
CA GLU A 98 3.02 1.83 6.08
C GLU A 98 1.79 0.91 6.17
N TYR A 99 1.76 -0.04 7.11
CA TYR A 99 0.61 -0.93 7.32
C TYR A 99 -0.62 -0.19 7.86
N ILE A 100 -0.44 0.79 8.76
CA ILE A 100 -1.55 1.64 9.26
C ILE A 100 -2.14 2.49 8.12
N PHE A 101 -1.29 3.07 7.27
CA PHE A 101 -1.71 3.81 6.08
C PHE A 101 -2.45 2.89 5.09
N GLY A 102 -1.96 1.66 4.91
CA GLY A 102 -2.62 0.62 4.12
C GLY A 102 -4.02 0.24 4.63
N VAL A 103 -4.31 0.35 5.94
CA VAL A 103 -5.67 0.14 6.47
C VAL A 103 -6.63 1.23 5.99
N PHE A 104 -6.19 2.50 5.92
CA PHE A 104 -6.99 3.58 5.34
C PHE A 104 -7.34 3.25 3.88
N PHE A 105 -6.36 3.00 3.02
CA PHE A 105 -6.61 2.64 1.60
C PHE A 105 -7.53 1.42 1.46
N LYS A 106 -7.32 0.35 2.24
CA LYS A 106 -8.21 -0.82 2.25
C LYS A 106 -9.65 -0.45 2.62
N LYS A 107 -9.88 0.51 3.53
CA LYS A 107 -11.23 0.99 3.84
C LYS A 107 -11.84 1.80 2.71
N MET A 108 -11.05 2.57 1.97
CA MET A 108 -11.54 3.33 0.81
C MET A 108 -11.90 2.43 -0.36
N PHE A 109 -11.02 1.48 -0.70
CA PHE A 109 -11.30 0.51 -1.76
C PHE A 109 -12.44 -0.44 -1.39
N ASP A 110 -12.67 -0.74 -0.10
CA ASP A 110 -13.88 -1.42 0.38
C ASP A 110 -15.16 -0.61 0.08
N ASN A 111 -15.16 0.70 0.38
CA ASN A 111 -16.27 1.61 0.05
C ASN A 111 -16.55 1.68 -1.46
N LEU A 112 -15.51 1.60 -2.29
CA LEU A 112 -15.61 1.54 -3.76
C LEU A 112 -15.93 0.13 -4.31
N ALA A 113 -15.91 -0.93 -3.48
CA ALA A 113 -15.88 -2.35 -3.88
C ALA A 113 -14.79 -2.66 -4.93
N SER A 114 -13.61 -2.07 -4.77
CA SER A 114 -12.45 -2.23 -5.66
C SER A 114 -11.19 -2.69 -4.92
N ILE A 115 -11.34 -3.44 -3.82
CA ILE A 115 -10.22 -4.08 -3.11
C ILE A 115 -9.42 -4.93 -4.11
N SER A 116 -8.15 -4.56 -4.33
CA SER A 116 -7.28 -5.15 -5.35
C SER A 116 -6.43 -6.32 -4.86
N VAL A 117 -6.32 -6.51 -3.54
CA VAL A 117 -5.51 -7.56 -2.92
C VAL A 117 -6.28 -8.15 -1.75
N LEU A 118 -6.55 -9.45 -1.81
CA LEU A 118 -6.93 -10.26 -0.66
C LEU A 118 -5.63 -10.56 0.11
N PRO A 119 -5.47 -10.21 1.40
CA PRO A 119 -4.23 -10.53 2.10
C PRO A 119 -4.08 -12.05 2.21
N GLY A 120 -3.02 -12.63 1.63
CA GLY A 120 -2.54 -13.98 1.94
C GLY A 120 -2.59 -14.35 3.44
N PRO A 121 -2.20 -13.44 4.37
CA PRO A 121 -2.47 -13.52 5.80
C PRO A 121 -3.82 -14.07 6.23
N PHE A 122 -4.91 -13.48 5.75
CA PHE A 122 -6.23 -13.87 6.20
C PHE A 122 -7.28 -13.37 5.23
N SER A 123 -7.88 -14.32 4.52
CA SER A 123 -8.92 -14.06 3.54
C SER A 123 -9.93 -15.21 3.58
N LEU A 124 -11.20 -14.87 3.76
CA LEU A 124 -12.30 -15.85 3.81
C LEU A 124 -13.01 -15.92 2.46
N TYR A 125 -13.00 -17.11 1.87
CA TYR A 125 -13.63 -17.39 0.58
C TYR A 125 -14.88 -18.25 0.76
N ARG A 126 -15.96 -17.91 0.05
CA ARG A 126 -17.12 -18.79 -0.06
C ARG A 126 -16.83 -19.88 -1.09
N ARG A 127 -17.30 -21.12 -0.85
CA ARG A 127 -17.13 -22.25 -1.79
C ARG A 127 -17.57 -21.91 -3.22
N GLU A 128 -18.66 -21.14 -3.36
CA GLU A 128 -19.19 -20.68 -4.64
C GLU A 128 -18.21 -19.81 -5.44
N VAL A 129 -17.27 -19.12 -4.79
CA VAL A 129 -16.21 -18.35 -5.46
C VAL A 129 -15.31 -19.30 -6.25
N PHE A 130 -14.77 -20.33 -5.60
CA PHE A 130 -13.92 -21.33 -6.27
C PHE A 130 -14.67 -22.12 -7.35
N GLN A 131 -15.98 -22.34 -7.18
CA GLN A 131 -16.82 -22.95 -8.23
C GLN A 131 -17.01 -22.03 -9.44
N LYS A 132 -17.01 -20.69 -9.26
CA LYS A 132 -17.19 -19.71 -10.34
C LYS A 132 -15.88 -19.31 -11.02
N VAL A 133 -14.78 -19.16 -10.27
CA VAL A 133 -13.50 -18.61 -10.78
C VAL A 133 -12.33 -19.61 -10.76
N GLY A 134 -12.56 -20.83 -10.29
CA GLY A 134 -11.53 -21.86 -10.10
C GLY A 134 -10.67 -21.63 -8.85
N THR A 135 -9.71 -22.53 -8.65
CA THR A 135 -8.70 -22.44 -7.58
C THR A 135 -7.63 -21.38 -7.88
N PHE A 136 -6.75 -21.14 -6.91
CA PHE A 136 -5.49 -20.42 -7.14
C PHE A 136 -4.71 -21.04 -8.31
N ARG A 137 -3.97 -20.20 -9.03
CA ARG A 137 -3.08 -20.56 -10.14
C ARG A 137 -1.75 -19.85 -9.93
N HIS A 138 -0.71 -20.30 -10.63
CA HIS A 138 0.57 -19.58 -10.65
C HIS A 138 0.36 -18.15 -11.17
N ALA A 139 0.68 -17.15 -10.35
CA ALA A 139 0.39 -15.75 -10.63
C ALA A 139 1.54 -14.84 -10.16
N HIS A 140 2.73 -15.11 -10.67
CA HIS A 140 3.93 -14.30 -10.49
C HIS A 140 4.33 -14.12 -9.01
N ASN A 141 4.07 -15.14 -8.17
CA ASN A 141 4.24 -15.13 -6.72
C ASN A 141 3.32 -14.13 -5.97
N THR A 142 2.14 -13.85 -6.52
CA THR A 142 1.09 -12.96 -5.97
C THR A 142 -0.31 -13.52 -6.27
N GLU A 143 -0.52 -14.78 -5.89
CA GLU A 143 -1.74 -15.58 -6.08
C GLU A 143 -2.99 -14.95 -5.43
N ASP A 144 -2.77 -14.19 -4.36
CA ASP A 144 -3.77 -13.54 -3.54
C ASP A 144 -4.33 -12.25 -4.17
N MET A 145 -3.47 -11.50 -4.86
CA MET A 145 -3.84 -10.39 -5.74
C MET A 145 -4.49 -10.88 -7.04
N GLU A 146 -3.97 -11.93 -7.67
CA GLU A 146 -4.56 -12.47 -8.90
C GLU A 146 -5.96 -13.02 -8.68
N MET A 147 -6.20 -13.70 -7.55
CA MET A 147 -7.54 -14.12 -7.14
C MET A 147 -8.49 -12.92 -7.04
N ALA A 148 -8.04 -11.77 -6.51
CA ALA A 148 -8.85 -10.55 -6.45
C ALA A 148 -9.20 -10.03 -7.85
N PHE A 149 -8.21 -9.96 -8.75
CA PHE A 149 -8.40 -9.51 -10.13
C PHE A 149 -9.39 -10.43 -10.86
N ARG A 150 -9.25 -11.76 -10.70
CA ARG A 150 -10.15 -12.75 -11.29
C ARG A 150 -11.57 -12.66 -10.74
N MET A 151 -11.72 -12.40 -9.44
CA MET A 151 -13.03 -12.15 -8.81
C MET A 151 -13.72 -10.94 -9.43
N HIS A 152 -13.02 -9.81 -9.59
CA HIS A 152 -13.55 -8.61 -10.26
C HIS A 152 -13.90 -8.87 -11.73
N ALA A 153 -13.08 -9.63 -12.46
CA ALA A 153 -13.37 -10.03 -13.85
C ALA A 153 -14.68 -10.83 -13.98
N HIS A 154 -15.08 -11.57 -12.93
CA HIS A 154 -16.35 -12.31 -12.85
C HIS A 154 -17.47 -11.54 -12.12
N GLY A 155 -17.30 -10.24 -11.88
CA GLY A 155 -18.28 -9.38 -11.22
C GLY A 155 -18.55 -9.72 -9.75
N LEU A 156 -17.63 -10.44 -9.10
CA LEU A 156 -17.72 -10.76 -7.68
C LEU A 156 -17.23 -9.57 -6.85
N LYS A 157 -17.88 -9.34 -5.70
CA LYS A 157 -17.51 -8.27 -4.77
C LYS A 157 -16.62 -8.82 -3.66
N ILE A 158 -15.56 -8.08 -3.36
CA ILE A 158 -14.67 -8.31 -2.23
C ILE A 158 -15.01 -7.25 -1.17
N ALA A 159 -15.03 -7.66 0.10
CA ALA A 159 -15.32 -6.80 1.24
C ALA A 159 -14.27 -7.03 2.34
N ASN A 160 -13.97 -6.01 3.14
CA ASN A 160 -13.02 -6.09 4.24
C ASN A 160 -13.73 -5.96 5.61
N ALA A 161 -13.40 -6.87 6.54
CA ALA A 161 -13.87 -6.82 7.91
C ALA A 161 -12.91 -5.96 8.76
N HIS A 162 -13.12 -4.64 8.76
CA HIS A 162 -12.21 -3.66 9.41
C HIS A 162 -12.05 -3.84 10.93
N THR A 163 -12.92 -4.61 11.58
CA THR A 163 -12.84 -4.96 13.00
C THR A 163 -12.05 -6.25 13.29
N ALA A 164 -11.76 -7.05 12.27
CA ALA A 164 -11.02 -8.30 12.41
C ALA A 164 -9.52 -8.05 12.23
N TYR A 165 -8.71 -8.54 13.18
CA TYR A 165 -7.26 -8.39 13.16
C TYR A 165 -6.57 -9.73 13.42
N VAL A 166 -5.53 -9.97 12.64
CA VAL A 166 -4.62 -11.12 12.71
C VAL A 166 -3.22 -10.54 13.02
N HIS A 167 -2.22 -11.29 13.49
CA HIS A 167 -0.88 -10.74 13.86
C HIS A 167 0.32 -11.47 13.16
N THR A 168 1.44 -10.78 12.85
CA THR A 168 2.59 -11.13 11.93
C THR A 168 3.91 -10.57 12.45
N THR A 169 5.01 -10.99 11.83
CA THR A 169 6.32 -10.36 11.86
C THR A 169 6.69 -9.68 10.52
N VAL A 170 7.29 -8.50 10.55
CA VAL A 170 7.80 -7.82 9.35
C VAL A 170 9.27 -8.16 9.07
N PRO A 171 9.74 -8.01 7.82
CA PRO A 171 11.16 -8.01 7.50
C PRO A 171 11.98 -7.05 8.38
N LYS A 172 12.92 -7.63 9.14
CA LYS A 172 13.82 -6.90 10.06
C LYS A 172 15.00 -6.24 9.35
N THR A 173 15.36 -6.71 8.15
CA THR A 173 16.55 -6.26 7.40
C THR A 173 16.14 -5.69 6.04
N LEU A 174 16.93 -4.72 5.56
CA LEU A 174 16.68 -4.07 4.27
C LEU A 174 16.68 -5.06 3.10
N ARG A 175 17.58 -6.07 3.10
CA ARG A 175 17.64 -7.10 2.06
C ARG A 175 16.34 -7.92 1.97
N THR A 176 15.81 -8.36 3.12
CA THR A 176 14.55 -9.13 3.16
C THR A 176 13.36 -8.24 2.79
N LEU A 177 13.33 -6.99 3.26
CA LEU A 177 12.31 -6.01 2.89
C LEU A 177 12.27 -5.74 1.38
N LEU A 178 13.43 -5.45 0.77
CA LEU A 178 13.54 -5.24 -0.67
C LEU A 178 13.10 -6.48 -1.45
N THR A 179 13.49 -7.69 -1.00
CA THR A 179 13.06 -8.93 -1.66
C THR A 179 11.54 -9.11 -1.62
N GLN A 180 10.90 -8.80 -0.48
CA GLN A 180 9.45 -8.87 -0.33
C GLN A 180 8.73 -7.79 -1.17
N ARG A 181 9.17 -6.52 -1.11
CA ARG A 181 8.54 -5.41 -1.84
C ARG A 181 8.75 -5.49 -3.36
N VAL A 182 9.91 -5.98 -3.82
CA VAL A 182 10.13 -6.27 -5.25
C VAL A 182 9.19 -7.36 -5.72
N ARG A 183 9.01 -8.47 -4.97
CA ARG A 183 8.03 -9.52 -5.31
C ARG A 183 6.63 -8.96 -5.50
N TRP A 184 6.13 -8.18 -4.54
CA TRP A 184 4.79 -7.60 -4.61
C TRP A 184 4.64 -6.59 -5.76
N SER A 185 5.63 -5.72 -5.95
CA SER A 185 5.63 -4.72 -7.03
C SER A 185 5.70 -5.36 -8.41
N GLN A 186 6.53 -6.38 -8.58
CA GLN A 186 6.67 -7.15 -9.82
C GLN A 186 5.37 -7.93 -10.11
N GLY A 187 4.84 -8.65 -9.12
CA GLY A 187 3.58 -9.38 -9.25
C GLY A 187 2.41 -8.45 -9.59
N TYR A 188 2.40 -7.22 -9.08
CA TYR A 188 1.41 -6.20 -9.45
C TYR A 188 1.51 -5.80 -10.93
N LEU A 189 2.72 -5.53 -11.42
CA LEU A 189 2.94 -5.20 -12.83
C LEU A 189 2.55 -6.36 -13.76
N GLN A 190 2.96 -7.59 -13.44
CA GLN A 190 2.68 -8.76 -14.28
C GLN A 190 1.17 -9.09 -14.31
N ASN A 191 0.49 -9.13 -13.16
CA ASN A 191 -0.98 -9.29 -13.13
C ASN A 191 -1.71 -8.12 -13.82
N SER A 192 -1.17 -6.90 -13.76
CA SER A 192 -1.74 -5.75 -14.49
C SER A 192 -1.65 -5.91 -16.00
N LEU A 193 -0.63 -6.59 -16.52
CA LEU A 193 -0.50 -6.92 -17.94
C LEU A 193 -1.47 -8.04 -18.36
N ASP A 194 -1.61 -9.08 -17.54
CA ASP A 194 -2.53 -10.21 -17.80
C ASP A 194 -4.00 -9.73 -17.83
N TYR A 195 -4.36 -8.81 -16.92
CA TYR A 195 -5.70 -8.24 -16.80
C TYR A 195 -5.85 -6.86 -17.47
N ARG A 196 -4.96 -6.50 -18.42
CA ARG A 196 -4.94 -5.19 -19.10
C ARG A 196 -6.28 -4.77 -19.74
N TYR A 197 -7.12 -5.74 -20.14
CA TYR A 197 -8.46 -5.49 -20.70
C TYR A 197 -9.48 -4.88 -19.71
N MET A 198 -9.15 -4.85 -18.42
CA MET A 198 -9.96 -4.23 -17.37
C MET A 198 -9.68 -2.73 -17.20
N TYR A 199 -8.52 -2.24 -17.64
CA TYR A 199 -8.11 -0.84 -17.48
C TYR A 199 -9.03 0.10 -18.28
N GLY A 200 -9.60 1.09 -17.59
CA GLY A 200 -10.50 2.08 -18.21
C GLY A 200 -11.83 1.50 -18.71
N ASN A 201 -12.20 0.29 -18.27
CA ASN A 201 -13.39 -0.40 -18.76
C ASN A 201 -14.53 -0.40 -17.72
N LEU A 202 -15.61 0.34 -18.04
CA LEU A 202 -16.80 0.53 -17.22
C LEU A 202 -17.46 -0.79 -16.77
N ARG A 203 -17.31 -1.88 -17.54
CA ARG A 203 -17.85 -3.21 -17.23
C ARG A 203 -17.35 -3.76 -15.88
N PHE A 204 -16.16 -3.35 -15.44
CA PHE A 204 -15.57 -3.79 -14.17
C PHE A 204 -15.68 -2.73 -13.06
N GLY A 205 -16.57 -1.74 -13.23
CA GLY A 205 -16.88 -0.71 -12.23
C GLY A 205 -15.66 0.09 -11.78
N HIS A 206 -15.65 0.49 -10.50
CA HIS A 206 -14.57 1.32 -9.95
C HIS A 206 -13.20 0.62 -9.96
N PHE A 207 -13.16 -0.71 -9.97
CA PHE A 207 -11.90 -1.46 -10.05
C PHE A 207 -11.19 -1.23 -11.39
N GLY A 208 -11.91 -1.42 -12.50
CA GLY A 208 -11.38 -1.17 -13.85
C GLY A 208 -11.19 0.31 -14.19
N MET A 209 -12.10 1.18 -13.73
CA MET A 209 -12.08 2.61 -14.06
C MET A 209 -11.10 3.45 -13.23
N PHE A 210 -10.94 3.15 -11.93
CA PHE A 210 -10.18 4.00 -11.02
C PHE A 210 -9.02 3.26 -10.37
N THR A 211 -9.26 2.11 -9.72
CA THR A 211 -8.21 1.44 -8.93
C THR A 211 -7.05 0.94 -9.79
N LEU A 212 -7.33 0.32 -10.94
CA LEU A 212 -6.28 -0.16 -11.85
C LEU A 212 -5.50 1.00 -12.51
N PRO A 213 -6.12 1.97 -13.22
CA PRO A 213 -5.39 3.07 -13.84
C PRO A 213 -4.63 3.94 -12.81
N PHE A 214 -5.24 4.22 -11.66
CA PHE A 214 -4.57 5.01 -10.64
C PHE A 214 -3.39 4.26 -10.00
N GLY A 215 -3.50 2.95 -9.73
CA GLY A 215 -2.39 2.16 -9.22
C GLY A 215 -1.17 2.20 -10.14
N LEU A 216 -1.40 2.09 -11.46
CA LEU A 216 -0.33 2.17 -12.47
C LEU A 216 0.24 3.60 -12.57
N ALA A 217 -0.62 4.62 -12.53
CA ALA A 217 -0.19 6.02 -12.55
C ALA A 217 0.63 6.39 -11.30
N ALA A 218 0.22 5.94 -10.11
CA ALA A 218 0.97 6.13 -8.87
C ALA A 218 2.33 5.40 -8.89
N PHE A 219 2.39 4.21 -9.48
CA PHE A 219 3.64 3.48 -9.69
C PHE A 219 4.59 4.26 -10.63
N ALA A 220 4.07 4.77 -11.75
CA ALA A 220 4.83 5.61 -12.68
C ALA A 220 5.28 6.93 -12.05
N ALA A 221 4.42 7.60 -11.29
CA ALA A 221 4.76 8.82 -10.55
C ALA A 221 5.85 8.57 -9.50
N GLY A 222 5.80 7.44 -8.78
CA GLY A 222 6.85 7.05 -7.83
C GLY A 222 8.22 6.86 -8.50
N LEU A 223 8.26 6.23 -9.68
CA LEU A 223 9.49 6.10 -10.48
C LEU A 223 9.98 7.45 -11.01
N TYR A 224 9.06 8.30 -11.48
CA TYR A 224 9.40 9.63 -11.99
C TYR A 224 10.00 10.52 -10.90
N LEU A 225 9.35 10.60 -9.74
CA LEU A 225 9.82 11.38 -8.59
C LEU A 225 11.18 10.85 -8.08
N ALA A 226 11.37 9.52 -8.07
CA ALA A 226 12.65 8.90 -7.75
C ALA A 226 13.76 9.30 -8.74
N GLY A 227 13.49 9.20 -10.05
CA GLY A 227 14.44 9.59 -11.10
C GLY A 227 14.80 11.06 -11.04
N TYR A 228 13.80 11.93 -10.84
CA TYR A 228 13.99 13.38 -10.67
C TYR A 228 14.83 13.71 -9.43
N MET A 229 14.55 13.07 -8.28
CA MET A 229 15.36 13.21 -7.06
C MET A 229 16.81 12.79 -7.30
N LEU A 230 17.04 11.63 -7.92
CA LEU A 230 18.39 11.14 -8.22
C LEU A 230 19.14 12.06 -9.18
N TYR A 231 18.48 12.57 -10.22
CA TYR A 231 19.03 13.56 -11.14
C TYR A 231 19.47 14.82 -10.40
N HIS A 232 18.60 15.41 -9.57
CA HIS A 232 18.92 16.62 -8.82
C HIS A 232 20.02 16.42 -7.78
N VAL A 233 20.09 15.24 -7.12
CA VAL A 233 21.21 14.90 -6.24
C VAL A 233 22.51 14.80 -7.04
N ALA A 234 22.50 14.12 -8.18
CA ALA A 234 23.68 13.97 -9.03
C ALA A 234 24.18 15.32 -9.60
N THR A 235 23.30 16.17 -10.13
CA THR A 235 23.69 17.49 -10.65
C THR A 235 24.16 18.42 -9.53
N THR A 236 23.52 18.37 -8.36
CA THR A 236 23.96 19.18 -7.20
C THR A 236 25.32 18.72 -6.70
N LEU A 237 25.56 17.41 -6.59
CA LEU A 237 26.88 16.88 -6.23
C LEU A 237 27.94 17.27 -7.26
N GLY A 238 27.67 17.11 -8.56
CA GLY A 238 28.57 17.51 -9.64
C GLY A 238 28.89 19.02 -9.67
N ALA A 239 27.88 19.87 -9.45
CA ALA A 239 28.08 21.31 -9.32
C ALA A 239 28.90 21.67 -8.07
N ARG A 240 28.68 20.97 -6.95
CA ARG A 240 29.46 21.17 -5.71
C ARG A 240 30.90 20.69 -5.85
N THR A 241 31.16 19.54 -6.48
CA THR A 241 32.54 19.07 -6.71
C THR A 241 33.27 20.00 -7.69
N LEU A 242 32.63 20.45 -8.75
CA LEU A 242 33.21 21.44 -9.68
C LEU A 242 33.51 22.77 -8.97
N THR A 243 32.61 23.23 -8.10
CA THR A 243 32.85 24.44 -7.29
C THR A 243 34.03 24.25 -6.34
N LEU A 244 34.07 23.14 -5.58
CA LEU A 244 35.17 22.81 -4.68
C LEU A 244 36.52 22.68 -5.41
N TRP A 245 36.51 22.19 -6.65
CA TRP A 245 37.70 22.10 -7.48
C TRP A 245 38.16 23.48 -8.00
N ALA A 246 37.22 24.34 -8.40
CA ALA A 246 37.51 25.66 -8.95
C ALA A 246 37.86 26.73 -7.88
N THR A 247 37.24 26.67 -6.69
CA THR A 247 37.41 27.69 -5.62
C THR A 247 38.11 27.16 -4.37
N GLY A 248 38.48 25.88 -4.33
CA GLY A 248 38.91 25.21 -3.11
C GLY A 248 37.77 25.00 -2.11
N ILE A 249 38.12 24.55 -0.91
CA ILE A 249 37.18 24.38 0.20
C ILE A 249 36.77 25.78 0.72
N PRO A 250 35.47 26.14 0.69
CA PRO A 250 35.03 27.45 1.19
C PRO A 250 35.26 27.54 2.71
N LEU A 251 36.09 28.50 3.13
CA LEU A 251 36.42 28.76 4.54
C LEU A 251 35.21 29.24 5.38
N ARG A 252 34.12 29.63 4.74
CA ARG A 252 32.83 29.91 5.38
C ARG A 252 31.78 28.92 4.87
N PRO A 253 31.02 28.25 5.76
CA PRO A 253 29.86 27.48 5.32
C PRO A 253 28.86 28.41 4.61
N PRO A 254 28.06 27.91 3.67
CA PRO A 254 27.00 28.70 3.06
C PRO A 254 26.08 29.24 4.17
N ALA A 255 25.84 30.54 4.16
CA ALA A 255 24.93 31.16 5.12
C ALA A 255 23.55 30.50 5.00
N LEU A 256 23.00 30.04 6.13
CA LEU A 256 21.59 29.66 6.18
C LEU A 256 20.76 30.90 5.87
N PRO A 257 19.71 30.81 5.03
CA PRO A 257 18.84 31.94 4.76
C PRO A 257 18.15 32.37 6.06
N THR A 258 18.61 33.49 6.63
CA THR A 258 18.09 34.11 7.85
C THR A 258 16.86 34.99 7.61
N GLU A 259 16.32 34.96 6.40
CA GLU A 259 15.07 35.59 5.96
C GLU A 259 13.83 34.89 6.57
N TRP A 260 13.73 34.84 7.90
CA TRP A 260 12.62 34.16 8.63
C TRP A 260 11.25 34.76 8.31
N PHE A 261 11.23 35.98 7.75
CA PHE A 261 10.03 36.69 7.33
C PHE A 261 9.54 36.28 5.93
N PHE A 262 10.41 35.72 5.06
CA PHE A 262 10.03 35.29 3.72
C PHE A 262 9.64 33.81 3.69
N LEU A 263 8.36 33.55 3.91
CA LEU A 263 7.76 32.26 3.55
C LEU A 263 7.79 32.09 2.02
N ASN A 264 8.40 31.00 1.55
CA ASN A 264 8.42 30.65 0.13
C ASN A 264 7.01 30.24 -0.35
N THR A 265 6.24 31.20 -0.86
CA THR A 265 4.86 31.00 -1.34
C THR A 265 4.75 30.33 -2.72
N SER A 266 5.80 29.64 -3.19
CA SER A 266 5.73 28.90 -4.45
C SER A 266 4.63 27.82 -4.42
N MET A 267 3.94 27.65 -5.55
CA MET A 267 2.92 26.62 -5.73
C MET A 267 3.45 25.20 -5.42
N MET A 268 4.74 24.97 -5.63
CA MET A 268 5.41 23.71 -5.27
C MET A 268 5.39 23.46 -3.77
N LEU A 269 5.71 24.47 -2.94
CA LEU A 269 5.66 24.32 -1.48
C LEU A 269 4.22 24.10 -1.03
N PHE A 270 3.26 24.87 -1.56
CA PHE A 270 1.85 24.72 -1.23
C PHE A 270 1.33 23.30 -1.51
N LEU A 271 1.56 22.76 -2.72
CA LEU A 271 1.16 21.39 -3.07
C LEU A 271 1.89 20.34 -2.23
N THR A 272 3.18 20.52 -1.94
CA THR A 272 3.96 19.60 -1.10
C THR A 272 3.41 19.56 0.33
N VAL A 273 3.08 20.72 0.91
CA VAL A 273 2.47 20.83 2.24
C VAL A 273 1.06 20.24 2.24
N ALA A 274 0.26 20.48 1.20
CA ALA A 274 -1.08 19.94 1.06
C ALA A 274 -1.07 18.39 1.01
N VAL A 275 -0.24 17.78 0.17
CA VAL A 275 -0.06 16.32 0.10
C VAL A 275 0.45 15.79 1.44
N PHE A 276 1.45 16.42 2.07
CA PHE A 276 1.96 15.99 3.37
C PHE A 276 0.87 15.97 4.46
N LEU A 277 0.04 17.02 4.54
CA LEU A 277 -1.06 17.10 5.50
C LEU A 277 -2.17 16.07 5.20
N MET A 278 -2.46 15.82 3.93
CA MET A 278 -3.44 14.82 3.49
C MET A 278 -2.97 13.39 3.77
N THR A 279 -1.73 13.04 3.44
CA THR A 279 -1.09 11.78 3.83
C THR A 279 -1.09 11.60 5.35
N LEU A 280 -0.76 12.64 6.12
CA LEU A 280 -0.78 12.59 7.59
C LEU A 280 -2.21 12.36 8.13
N ALA A 281 -3.21 13.05 7.59
CA ALA A 281 -4.62 12.85 7.94
C ALA A 281 -5.09 11.41 7.63
N ALA A 282 -4.72 10.89 6.46
CA ALA A 282 -5.02 9.51 6.06
C ALA A 282 -4.36 8.47 6.99
N ILE A 283 -3.12 8.68 7.44
CA ILE A 283 -2.46 7.84 8.44
C ILE A 283 -3.21 7.90 9.80
N ILE A 284 -3.64 9.09 10.24
CA ILE A 284 -4.40 9.27 11.48
C ILE A 284 -5.77 8.57 11.39
N LEU A 285 -6.48 8.68 10.25
CA LEU A 285 -7.73 7.96 10.01
C LEU A 285 -7.51 6.44 9.97
N GLY A 286 -6.46 5.97 9.30
CA GLY A 286 -6.06 4.56 9.29
C GLY A 286 -5.80 4.02 10.70
N ALA A 287 -5.15 4.80 11.56
CA ALA A 287 -4.91 4.44 12.96
C ALA A 287 -6.19 4.35 13.79
N ARG A 288 -7.14 5.29 13.58
CA ARG A 288 -8.47 5.25 14.21
C ARG A 288 -9.26 4.01 13.78
N ILE A 289 -9.26 3.68 12.48
CA ILE A 289 -9.89 2.47 11.94
C ILE A 289 -9.26 1.23 12.59
N ALA A 290 -7.93 1.12 12.57
CA ALA A 290 -7.16 -0.01 13.09
C ALA A 290 -7.09 -0.11 14.62
N GLN A 291 -7.71 0.81 15.36
CA GLN A 291 -7.58 1.01 16.82
C GLN A 291 -6.12 1.02 17.30
N ALA A 292 -5.20 1.53 16.47
CA ALA A 292 -3.76 1.47 16.67
C ALA A 292 -3.23 2.77 17.31
N ARG A 293 -2.28 2.65 18.24
CA ARG A 293 -1.56 3.80 18.80
C ARG A 293 -0.44 4.23 17.84
N LEU A 294 -0.56 5.44 17.28
CA LEU A 294 0.54 6.08 16.55
C LEU A 294 1.59 6.60 17.53
N SER A 295 2.87 6.41 17.18
CA SER A 295 4.00 7.00 17.88
C SER A 295 4.64 8.06 16.98
N ALA A 296 4.86 9.26 17.52
CA ALA A 296 5.53 10.36 16.81
C ALA A 296 6.90 9.94 16.25
N LYS A 297 7.66 9.11 16.99
CA LYS A 297 8.91 8.50 16.52
C LYS A 297 8.70 7.67 15.24
N SER A 298 7.63 6.88 15.19
CA SER A 298 7.35 6.04 14.01
C SER A 298 6.96 6.88 12.79
N LEU A 299 6.17 7.94 13.00
CA LEU A 299 5.80 8.90 11.94
C LEU A 299 7.04 9.61 11.37
N ALA A 300 7.92 10.14 12.22
CA ALA A 300 9.16 10.78 11.79
C ALA A 300 10.06 9.81 10.99
N ILE A 301 10.23 8.57 11.49
CA ILE A 301 10.98 7.52 10.79
C ILE A 301 10.35 7.19 9.44
N TYR A 302 9.02 7.13 9.34
CA TYR A 302 8.32 6.86 8.08
C TYR A 302 8.58 7.95 7.03
N PHE A 303 8.31 9.21 7.35
CA PHE A 303 8.50 10.31 6.40
C PHE A 303 9.97 10.51 5.98
N VAL A 304 10.93 10.22 6.87
CA VAL A 304 12.35 10.28 6.51
C VAL A 304 12.79 9.07 5.68
N LEU A 305 12.54 7.84 6.11
CA LEU A 305 13.12 6.65 5.46
C LEU A 305 12.35 6.19 4.23
N PHE A 306 11.03 6.27 4.21
CA PHE A 306 10.21 5.64 3.16
C PHE A 306 10.57 6.18 1.76
N GLY A 307 10.81 7.49 1.65
CA GLY A 307 11.21 8.15 0.40
C GLY A 307 12.54 7.67 -0.18
N PHE A 308 13.48 7.18 0.64
CA PHE A 308 14.75 6.60 0.17
C PHE A 308 14.66 5.11 -0.13
N VAL A 309 13.88 4.35 0.65
CA VAL A 309 13.79 2.89 0.48
C VAL A 309 12.85 2.51 -0.67
N ALA A 310 11.74 3.23 -0.85
CA ALA A 310 10.74 2.89 -1.87
C ALA A 310 11.28 2.90 -3.32
N PRO A 311 12.04 3.91 -3.78
CA PRO A 311 12.67 3.91 -5.10
C PRO A 311 13.46 2.64 -5.42
N LEU A 312 14.17 2.08 -4.43
CA LEU A 312 15.05 0.92 -4.62
C LEU A 312 14.29 -0.34 -5.02
N TRP A 313 13.10 -0.56 -4.45
CA TRP A 313 12.27 -1.71 -4.84
C TRP A 313 11.46 -1.44 -6.12
N LEU A 314 11.01 -0.20 -6.37
CA LEU A 314 10.27 0.15 -7.59
C LEU A 314 11.15 -0.03 -8.83
N LEU A 315 12.35 0.54 -8.85
CA LEU A 315 13.31 0.40 -9.96
C LEU A 315 13.66 -1.07 -10.22
N ARG A 316 13.91 -1.84 -9.15
CA ARG A 316 14.23 -3.26 -9.26
C ARG A 316 13.04 -4.12 -9.71
N ALA A 317 11.81 -3.75 -9.37
CA ALA A 317 10.62 -4.42 -9.85
C ALA A 317 10.39 -4.20 -11.36
N VAL A 318 10.58 -2.98 -11.86
CA VAL A 318 10.55 -2.69 -13.31
C VAL A 318 11.61 -3.51 -14.04
N TRP A 319 12.85 -3.46 -13.55
CA TRP A 319 13.99 -4.17 -14.14
C TRP A 319 13.78 -5.68 -14.19
N ASN A 320 13.27 -6.28 -13.11
CA ASN A 320 12.91 -7.69 -13.09
C ASN A 320 11.78 -8.00 -14.08
N THR A 321 10.69 -7.20 -14.06
CA THR A 321 9.53 -7.41 -14.94
C THR A 321 9.93 -7.36 -16.42
N ALA A 322 10.82 -6.44 -16.80
CA ALA A 322 11.34 -6.32 -18.16
C ALA A 322 12.31 -7.46 -18.57
N ARG A 323 12.86 -8.21 -17.62
CA ARG A 323 13.83 -9.29 -17.86
C ARG A 323 13.26 -10.71 -17.73
N VAL A 324 12.11 -10.86 -17.07
CA VAL A 324 11.50 -12.18 -16.84
C VAL A 324 10.80 -12.66 -18.11
N ARG A 325 11.31 -13.77 -18.68
CA ARG A 325 10.57 -14.54 -19.71
C ARG A 325 9.57 -15.51 -19.09
N GLU A 326 9.82 -16.01 -17.88
CA GLU A 326 8.88 -16.77 -17.04
C GLU A 326 9.43 -16.78 -15.59
N SER A 327 8.57 -16.68 -14.57
CA SER A 327 9.02 -16.69 -13.18
C SER A 327 9.10 -18.12 -12.65
N VAL A 328 10.31 -18.57 -12.29
CA VAL A 328 10.52 -19.89 -11.69
C VAL A 328 9.78 -20.00 -10.36
N TRP A 329 9.03 -21.09 -10.20
CA TRP A 329 8.27 -21.42 -8.98
C TRP A 329 9.18 -21.73 -7.79
N ARG A 330 8.63 -21.70 -6.57
CA ARG A 330 9.29 -22.06 -5.32
C ARG A 330 8.62 -23.26 -4.67
#